data_AF-A0A5C5CMW6-F1
#
_entry.id   AF-A0A5C5CMW6-F1
#
_cell.length_a   1.000
_cell.length_b   1.000
_cell.length_c   1.000
_cell.angle_alpha   90.00
_cell.angle_beta   90.00
_cell.angle_gamma   90.00
#
_symmetry.space_group_name_H-M   'P 1'
#
loop_
_entity.id
_entity.type
_entity.pdbx_description
1 polymer ?
#
loop_
_entity_poly.entity_id
_entity_poly.type
_entity_poly.pdbx_seq_one_letter_code
_entity_poly.pdbx_strand_id
1 'polypeptide(L)'
;MFTGALRLSGKMTPMVLEGAMNTDAFRAYVNQVLVPVLTLGDIITMDNLSAHKVAGIKDVIEAAGAQLRYLRAKVERTVQVL
;
A
#
# COMPACT_ATOMS: atom_id res chain seq x y z
N MET A 1 9.39 10.70 8.05
CA MET A 1 9.40 9.53 7.16
C MET A 1 8.58 9.80 5.91
N PHE A 2 8.98 9.23 4.76
CA PHE A 2 8.21 9.25 3.52
C PHE A 2 7.71 7.83 3.21
N THR A 3 6.44 7.70 2.83
CA THR A 3 5.85 6.45 2.29
C THR A 3 5.05 6.80 1.05
N GLY A 4 4.88 5.84 0.14
CA GLY A 4 4.04 6.05 -1.02
C GLY A 4 3.91 4.83 -1.91
N ALA A 5 2.88 4.83 -2.75
CA ALA A 5 2.68 3.84 -3.79
C ALA A 5 2.86 4.45 -5.19
N LEU A 6 3.49 3.70 -6.09
CA LEU A 6 3.69 4.11 -7.48
C LEU A 6 2.93 3.20 -8.44
N ARG A 7 2.01 3.78 -9.22
CA ARG A 7 1.30 3.07 -10.29
C ARG A 7 2.13 3.04 -11.57
N LEU A 8 1.99 1.99 -12.39
CA LEU A 8 2.67 1.87 -13.69
C LEU A 8 2.35 3.03 -14.65
N SER A 9 1.20 3.68 -14.48
CA SER A 9 0.82 4.89 -15.21
C SER A 9 1.60 6.15 -14.78
N GLY A 10 2.53 6.04 -13.82
CA GLY A 10 3.30 7.15 -13.28
C GLY A 10 2.63 7.91 -12.13
N LYS A 11 1.41 7.52 -11.71
CA LYS A 11 0.72 8.19 -10.59
C LYS A 11 1.32 7.75 -9.26
N MET A 12 1.76 8.72 -8.45
CA MET A 12 2.28 8.52 -7.10
C MET A 12 1.21 8.89 -6.05
N THR A 13 1.24 8.20 -4.92
CA THR A 13 0.41 8.48 -3.73
C THR A 13 1.29 8.67 -2.49
N PRO A 14 1.93 9.84 -2.34
CA PRO A 14 2.89 10.05 -1.26
C PRO A 14 2.22 10.48 0.04
N MET A 15 2.84 10.14 1.17
CA MET A 15 2.55 10.72 2.49
C MET A 15 3.87 11.01 3.21
N VAL A 16 3.96 12.21 3.79
CA VAL A 16 5.06 12.62 4.67
C VAL A 16 4.54 12.61 6.11
N LEU A 17 5.29 11.93 6.99
CA LEU A 17 5.01 11.85 8.40
C LEU A 17 6.16 12.49 9.19
N GLU A 18 5.83 13.38 10.13
CA GLU A 18 6.79 13.81 11.15
C GLU A 18 7.03 12.66 12.14
N GLY A 19 8.24 12.11 12.14
CA GLY A 19 8.62 10.93 12.92
C GLY A 19 8.65 9.61 12.14
N ALA A 20 8.66 8.51 12.90
CA ALA A 20 8.77 7.14 12.38
C ALA A 20 7.40 6.53 12.05
N MET A 21 7.36 5.67 11.05
CA MET A 21 6.15 4.89 10.75
C MET A 21 5.88 3.89 11.86
N ASN A 22 4.61 3.83 12.26
CA ASN A 22 4.07 2.81 13.15
C ASN A 22 2.79 2.23 12.53
N THR A 23 2.16 1.29 13.23
CA THR A 23 0.95 0.62 12.76
C THR A 23 -0.20 1.60 12.48
N ASP A 24 -0.39 2.61 13.34
CA ASP A 24 -1.50 3.56 13.18
C ASP A 24 -1.28 4.51 12.00
N ALA A 25 -0.05 5.00 11.83
CA ALA A 25 0.33 5.81 10.68
C ALA A 25 0.21 5.01 9.36
N PHE A 26 0.56 3.72 9.37
CA PHE A 26 0.38 2.86 8.19
C PHE A 26 -1.11 2.63 7.89
N ARG A 27 -1.93 2.41 8.92
CA ARG A 27 -3.39 2.35 8.75
C ARG A 27 -3.95 3.64 8.18
N ALA A 28 -3.51 4.79 8.67
CA ALA A 28 -3.94 6.09 8.16
C ALA A 28 -3.54 6.25 6.69
N TYR A 29 -2.30 5.93 6.33
CA TYR A 29 -1.84 5.94 4.95
C TYR A 29 -2.73 5.08 4.03
N VAL A 30 -2.99 3.83 4.41
CA VAL A 30 -3.82 2.95 3.58
C VAL A 30 -5.23 3.49 3.42
N ASN A 31 -5.89 3.86 4.51
CA ASN A 31 -7.31 4.24 4.47
C ASN A 31 -7.54 5.63 3.87
N GLN A 32 -6.64 6.58 4.14
CA GLN A 32 -6.86 8.00 3.81
C GLN A 32 -6.14 8.42 2.53
N VAL A 33 -5.08 7.71 2.11
CA VAL A 33 -4.26 8.08 0.95
C VAL A 33 -4.34 7.04 -0.15
N LEU A 34 -4.11 5.76 0.17
CA LEU A 34 -4.05 4.71 -0.85
C LEU A 34 -5.43 4.32 -1.36
N VAL A 35 -6.33 3.87 -0.49
CA VAL A 35 -7.67 3.36 -0.84
C VAL A 35 -8.49 4.35 -1.68
N PRO A 36 -8.53 5.66 -1.37
CA PRO A 36 -9.35 6.62 -2.13
C PRO A 36 -8.95 6.79 -3.60
N VAL A 37 -7.74 6.34 -3.99
CA VAL A 37 -7.27 6.45 -5.38
C VAL A 37 -7.26 5.12 -6.13
N LEU A 38 -7.69 4.03 -5.49
CA LEU A 38 -7.78 2.71 -6.11
C LEU A 38 -8.91 2.67 -7.12
N THR A 39 -8.74 1.80 -8.11
CA THR A 39 -9.74 1.50 -9.13
C THR A 39 -9.98 0.01 -9.18
N LEU A 40 -11.20 -0.37 -9.59
CA LEU A 40 -11.58 -1.77 -9.73
C LEU A 40 -10.56 -2.56 -10.56
N GLY A 41 -10.10 -3.68 -10.03
CA GLY A 41 -9.10 -4.53 -10.67
C GLY A 41 -7.65 -4.14 -10.41
N ASP A 42 -7.38 -3.08 -9.62
CA ASP A 42 -6.01 -2.76 -9.22
C ASP A 42 -5.35 -3.90 -8.45
N ILE A 43 -4.07 -4.13 -8.74
CA ILE A 43 -3.23 -5.07 -7.99
C ILE A 43 -2.24 -4.27 -7.18
N ILE A 44 -2.42 -4.28 -5.87
CA ILE A 44 -1.50 -3.68 -4.91
C ILE A 44 -0.51 -4.74 -4.47
N THR A 45 0.77 -4.38 -4.52
CA THR A 45 1.84 -5.26 -4.11
C THR A 45 2.66 -4.60 -3.02
N MET A 46 2.78 -5.31 -1.89
CA MET A 46 3.51 -4.83 -0.72
C MET A 46 4.67 -5.77 -0.41
N ASP A 47 5.70 -5.24 0.24
CA ASP A 47 6.75 -6.08 0.81
C ASP A 47 6.17 -7.05 1.84
N ASN A 48 6.73 -8.26 1.89
CA ASN A 48 6.29 -9.33 2.79
C ASN A 48 6.87 -9.17 4.22
N LEU A 49 6.99 -7.93 4.69
CA LEU A 49 7.42 -7.61 6.06
C LEU A 49 6.23 -7.69 7.01
N SER A 50 6.48 -8.09 8.26
CA SER A 50 5.44 -8.13 9.31
C SER A 50 4.80 -6.76 9.52
N ALA A 51 5.55 -5.66 9.34
CA ALA A 51 5.07 -4.29 9.43
C ALA A 51 3.93 -3.97 8.43
N HIS A 52 3.84 -4.68 7.30
CA HIS A 52 2.79 -4.50 6.28
C HIS A 52 1.62 -5.50 6.43
N LYS A 53 1.67 -6.37 7.44
CA LYS A 53 0.63 -7.37 7.73
C LYS A 53 -0.25 -6.92 8.88
N VAL A 54 -0.79 -5.72 8.72
CA VAL A 54 -1.65 -5.10 9.72
C VAL A 54 -3.09 -5.61 9.54
N ALA A 55 -3.72 -6.08 10.63
CA ALA A 55 -5.07 -6.66 10.59
C ALA A 55 -6.08 -5.69 9.95
N GLY A 56 -6.90 -6.18 9.02
CA GLY A 56 -7.91 -5.39 8.31
C GLY A 56 -7.42 -4.64 7.06
N ILE A 57 -6.11 -4.50 6.83
CA ILE A 57 -5.58 -3.79 5.65
C ILE A 57 -5.96 -4.49 4.34
N LYS A 58 -5.92 -5.83 4.34
CA LYS A 58 -6.35 -6.61 3.18
C LYS A 58 -7.84 -6.36 2.87
N ASP A 59 -8.67 -6.39 3.89
CA ASP A 59 -10.12 -6.29 3.74
C ASP A 59 -10.53 -4.92 3.18
N VAL A 60 -9.92 -3.82 3.64
CA VAL A 60 -10.23 -2.47 3.12
C VAL A 60 -9.76 -2.27 1.67
N ILE A 61 -8.64 -2.90 1.27
CA ILE A 61 -8.17 -2.86 -0.12
C ILE A 61 -9.10 -3.68 -1.02
N GLU A 62 -9.50 -4.87 -0.58
CA GLU A 62 -10.38 -5.74 -1.36
C GLU A 62 -11.82 -5.21 -1.43
N ALA A 63 -12.30 -4.52 -0.39
CA ALA A 63 -13.58 -3.80 -0.41
C ALA A 63 -13.61 -2.65 -1.45
N ALA A 64 -12.44 -2.07 -1.77
CA ALA A 64 -12.30 -1.09 -2.85
C ALA A 64 -12.26 -1.72 -4.26
N GLY A 65 -12.42 -3.04 -4.37
CA GLY A 65 -12.37 -3.76 -5.65
C GLY A 65 -10.95 -4.02 -6.17
N ALA A 66 -9.92 -3.81 -5.34
CA ALA A 66 -8.54 -4.11 -5.65
C ALA A 66 -8.11 -5.47 -5.06
N GLN A 67 -6.92 -5.94 -5.39
CA GLN A 67 -6.33 -7.16 -4.85
C GLN A 67 -5.02 -6.84 -4.14
N LEU A 68 -4.83 -7.35 -2.93
CA LEU A 68 -3.56 -7.27 -2.23
C LEU A 68 -2.73 -8.53 -2.50
N ARG A 69 -1.48 -8.32 -2.91
CA ARG A 69 -0.43 -9.35 -3.06
C ARG A 69 0.78 -8.94 -2.24
N TYR A 70 1.47 -9.93 -1.67
CA TYR A 70 2.76 -9.71 -1.03
C TYR A 70 3.86 -10.24 -1.95
N LEU A 71 4.94 -9.47 -2.08
CA LEU A 71 6.11 -9.90 -2.84
C LEU A 71 6.63 -11.22 -2.25
N ARG A 72 6.62 -12.27 -3.08
CA ARG A 72 7.49 -13.42 -2.84
C ARG A 72 8.93 -12.94 -3.04
N ALA A 73 9.89 -13.56 -2.36
CA ALA A 73 11.30 -13.14 -2.48
C ALA A 73 11.71 -13.04 -3.96
N LYS A 74 12.08 -11.81 -4.38
CA LYS A 74 12.54 -11.35 -5.70
C LYS A 74 11.79 -11.87 -6.94
N VAL A 75 10.85 -11.08 -7.47
CA VAL A 75 10.61 -10.94 -8.92
C VAL A 75 10.29 -9.48 -9.25
N GLU A 76 10.95 -8.97 -10.28
CA GLU A 76 10.93 -7.60 -10.78
C GLU A 76 9.61 -7.27 -11.50
N ARG A 77 9.16 -6.00 -11.38
CA ARG A 77 7.96 -5.36 -11.96
C ARG A 77 6.68 -5.46 -11.12
N THR A 78 6.60 -4.66 -10.05
CA THR A 78 5.33 -4.40 -9.38
C THR A 78 5.25 -3.01 -8.76
N VAL A 79 4.03 -2.47 -8.63
CA VAL A 79 3.70 -1.27 -7.85
C VAL A 79 4.21 -1.46 -6.44
N GLN A 80 5.27 -0.76 -6.06
CA GLN A 80 5.82 -0.78 -4.71
C GLN A 80 5.05 0.23 -3.86
N VAL A 81 4.53 -0.23 -2.72
CA VAL A 81 4.23 0.61 -1.57
C VAL A 81 5.47 0.55 -0.67
N LEU A 82 6.15 1.68 -0.50
CA LEU A 82 7.33 1.84 0.38
C LEU A 82 6.96 1.82 1.86
#